data_AF-A0AAN6IMV4-F1
#
_entry.id   AF-A0AAN6IMV4-F1
#
_cell.length_a   1.000
_cell.length_b   1.000
_cell.length_c   1.000
_cell.angle_alpha   90.00
_cell.angle_beta   90.00
_cell.angle_gamma   90.00
#
_symmetry.space_group_name_H-M   'P 1'
#
loop_
_entity.id
_entity.type
_entity.pdbx_description
1 polymer ?
#
loop_
_entity_poly.entity_id
_entity_poly.type
_entity_poly.pdbx_seq_one_letter_code
_entity_poly.pdbx_strand_id
1 'polypeptide(L)' 'MAGGPFGGYIVPKAGLTYRVLSKGLGASMWFWMMYRIKEDGPVAFGLRHPWDHGDHGHAEEH' A
#
# COMPACT_ATOMS: atom_id res chain seq x y z
N MET A 1 45.24 13.28 2.74
CA MET A 1 44.39 13.23 1.54
C MET A 1 42.94 13.15 2.00
N ALA A 2 42.24 14.30 2.08
CA ALA A 2 40.86 14.33 2.52
C ALA A 2 39.97 13.72 1.42
N GLY A 3 39.53 12.48 1.60
CA GLY A 3 38.56 11.85 0.71
C GLY A 3 37.23 12.59 0.83
N GLY A 4 36.64 12.97 -0.31
CA GLY A 4 35.29 13.54 -0.33
C GLY A 4 34.25 12.61 0.30
N PRO A 5 32.99 13.05 0.46
CA PRO A 5 31.95 12.37 1.26
C PRO A 5 31.63 10.91 0.87
N PHE A 6 32.19 10.42 -0.23
CA PHE A 6 32.04 9.05 -0.72
C PHE A 6 33.35 8.25 -0.74
N GLY A 7 34.43 8.71 -0.10
CA GLY A 7 35.67 7.93 0.04
C GLY A 7 36.32 7.49 -1.27
N GLY A 8 36.05 8.18 -2.38
CA GLY A 8 36.51 7.80 -3.73
C GLY A 8 35.49 7.02 -4.57
N TYR A 9 34.31 6.71 -4.03
CA TYR A 9 33.23 6.09 -4.79
C TYR A 9 32.59 7.08 -5.77
N ILE A 10 32.57 6.70 -7.06
CA ILE A 10 31.90 7.46 -8.11
C ILE A 10 30.48 6.91 -8.23
N VAL A 11 29.48 7.71 -7.83
CA VAL A 11 28.08 7.31 -7.92
C VAL A 11 27.66 7.20 -9.40
N PRO A 12 27.17 6.03 -9.86
CA PRO A 12 26.68 5.89 -11.22
C PRO A 12 25.44 6.77 -11.40
N LYS A 13 25.52 7.74 -12.31
CA LYS A 13 24.39 8.63 -12.63
C LYS A 13 23.44 7.88 -13.57
N ALA A 14 22.36 7.35 -13.02
CA ALA A 14 21.27 6.79 -13.82
C ALA A 14 20.69 7.87 -14.74
N GLY A 15 20.43 7.51 -16.00
CA GLY A 15 19.82 8.40 -16.99
C GLY A 15 18.46 8.93 -16.52
N LEU A 16 18.08 10.13 -16.97
CA LEU A 16 16.85 10.79 -16.56
C LEU A 16 15.61 9.93 -16.84
N THR A 17 15.56 9.28 -18.00
CA THR A 17 14.48 8.36 -18.40
C THR A 17 14.29 7.23 -17.41
N TYR A 18 15.38 6.58 -16.99
CA TYR A 18 15.34 5.50 -16.01
C TYR A 18 14.84 5.99 -14.65
N ARG A 19 15.24 7.19 -14.21
CA ARG A 19 14.79 7.79 -12.95
C ARG A 19 13.32 8.18 -12.96
N VAL A 20 12.79 8.62 -14.11
CA VAL A 20 11.38 8.99 -14.25
C VAL A 20 10.51 7.73 -14.34
N LEU A 21 10.89 6.76 -15.17
CA LEU A 21 10.15 5.50 -15.31
C LEU A 21 10.12 4.69 -14.02
N SER A 22 11.25 4.56 -13.32
CA SER A 22 11.29 3.87 -12.03
C SER A 22 10.38 4.51 -10.98
N LYS A 23 10.34 5.84 -10.91
CA LYS A 23 9.41 6.57 -10.04
C LYS A 23 7.95 6.40 -10.47
N GLY A 24 7.67 6.46 -11.76
CA GLY A 24 6.32 6.27 -12.31
C GLY A 24 5.78 4.87 -12.02
N LEU A 25 6.59 3.84 -12.23
CA LEU A 25 6.25 2.43 -11.95
C LEU A 25 6.11 2.15 -10.45
N GLY A 26 6.98 2.73 -9.61
CA GLY A 26 6.84 2.65 -8.16
C GLY A 26 5.56 3.34 -7.69
N ALA A 27 5.29 4.54 -8.20
CA ALA A 27 4.07 5.28 -7.88
C ALA A 27 2.81 4.54 -8.34
N SER A 28 2.82 3.89 -9.52
CA SER A 28 1.68 3.11 -9.99
C SER A 28 1.43 1.87 -9.13
N MET A 29 2.48 1.18 -8.67
CA MET A 29 2.36 0.07 -7.72
C MET A 29 1.67 0.51 -6.42
N TRP A 30 2.14 1.61 -5.81
CA TRP A 30 1.54 2.14 -4.58
C TRP A 30 0.13 2.68 -4.81
N PHE A 31 -0.10 3.37 -5.93
CA PHE A 31 -1.42 3.83 -6.34
C PHE A 31 -2.39 2.65 -6.44
N TRP A 32 -1.97 1.54 -7.06
CA TRP A 32 -2.79 0.34 -7.18
C TRP A 32 -3.15 -0.27 -5.82
N MET A 33 -2.18 -0.38 -4.91
CA MET A 33 -2.45 -0.89 -3.57
C MET A 33 -3.44 -0.01 -2.80
N MET A 34 -3.27 1.32 -2.83
CA MET A 34 -4.21 2.24 -2.17
C MET A 34 -5.59 2.22 -2.83
N TYR A 35 -5.64 2.11 -4.16
CA TYR A 35 -6.88 1.95 -4.91
C TYR A 35 -7.62 0.69 -4.46
N ARG A 36 -6.89 -0.44 -4.35
CA ARG A 36 -7.48 -1.71 -3.92
C ARG A 36 -7.91 -1.68 -2.45
N ILE A 37 -7.14 -1.02 -1.56
CA ILE A 37 -7.55 -0.78 -0.17
C ILE A 37 -8.82 0.08 -0.11
N LYS A 38 -9.01 1.04 -1.03
CA LYS A 38 -10.24 1.84 -1.06
C LYS A 38 -11.46 1.02 -1.48
N GLU A 39 -11.29 0.15 -2.47
CA GLU A 39 -12.38 -0.71 -2.97
C GLU A 39 -12.71 -1.88 -2.04
N ASP A 40 -11.69 -2.57 -1.53
CA ASP A 40 -11.85 -3.74 -0.62
C ASP A 40 -11.85 -3.35 0.85
N GLY A 41 -11.65 -2.08 1.19
CA GLY A 41 -11.55 -1.59 2.57
C GLY A 41 -12.65 -2.09 3.51
N PRO A 42 -13.93 -2.14 3.11
CA PRO A 42 -14.99 -2.64 3.99
C PRO A 42 -14.86 -4.14 4.31
N VAL A 43 -14.31 -4.94 3.39
CA VAL A 43 -14.14 -6.41 3.53
C VAL A 43 -12.82 -6.74 4.21
N ALA A 44 -11.75 -6.00 3.91
CA ALA A 44 -10.41 -6.23 4.47
C ALA A 44 -10.27 -5.71 5.91
N PHE A 45 -10.97 -4.64 6.30
CA PHE A 45 -10.97 -4.12 7.68
C PHE A 45 -12.03 -4.76 8.58
N GLY A 46 -12.71 -5.83 8.13
CA GLY A 46 -13.61 -6.63 8.99
C GLY A 46 -14.86 -5.90 9.50
N LEU A 47 -15.23 -4.77 8.89
CA LEU A 47 -16.38 -3.95 9.32
C LEU A 47 -17.74 -4.58 8.93
N ARG A 48 -17.76 -5.57 8.03
CA ARG A 48 -18.93 -6.41 7.75
C ARG A 48 -18.47 -7.84 7.50
N HIS A 49 -18.83 -8.74 8.40
CA HIS A 49 -18.79 -10.17 8.11
C HIS A 49 -20.01 -10.57 7.28
N PRO A 50 -19.86 -11.42 6.23
CA PRO A 50 -20.99 -11.89 5.41
C PRO A 50 -22.11 -12.60 6.19
N TRP A 51 -21.81 -13.08 7.41
CA TRP A 51 -22.71 -13.80 8.32
C TRP A 51 -23.20 -12.96 9.51
N ASP A 52 -23.06 -11.64 9.44
CA ASP A 52 -23.73 -10.72 10.37
C ASP A 52 -25.23 -10.68 10.00
N HIS A 53 -25.89 -11.82 10.21
CA HIS A 53 -27.33 -11.98 10.17
C HIS A 53 -27.82 -11.70 11.58
N GLY A 54 -28.67 -10.68 11.71
CA GLY A 54 -29.12 -10.15 12.99
C GLY A 54 -29.52 -11.25 13.97
N ASP A 55 -28.95 -11.11 15.17
CA ASP A 55 -29.45 -11.55 16.47
C ASP A 55 -30.78 -12.33 16.39
N HIS A 56 -30.71 -13.65 16.52
CA HIS A 56 -31.87 -14.49 16.78
C HIS A 56 -32.41 -14.14 18.17
N GLY A 57 -33.25 -13.11 18.24
CA GLY A 57 -33.99 -12.72 19.42
C GLY A 57 -35.00 -13.80 19.81
N HIS A 58 -34.53 -14.82 20.54
CA HIS A 58 -35.38 -15.63 21.41
C HIS A 58 -35.68 -14.79 22.65
N ALA A 59 -36.65 -13.87 22.54
CA ALA A 59 -37.30 -13.32 23.71
C ALA A 59 -38.21 -14.41 24.28
N GLU A 60 -37.77 -15.01 25.39
CA GLU A 60 -38.61 -15.74 26.31
C GLU A 60 -39.79 -14.85 26.77
N GLU A 61 -41.02 -15.32 26.65
CA GLU A 61 -42.10 -14.88 27.55
C GLU A 61 -42.99 -16.08 27.91
N HIS A 62 -43.08 -16.31 29.21
CA HIS A 62 -43.78 -17.37 29.94
C HIS A 62 -45.19 -16.91 30.32
#